data_AF-A0AAV7GAY3-F1
#
_entry.id   AF-A0AAV7GAY3-F1
#
_cell.length_a   1.000
_cell.length_b   1.000
_cell.length_c   1.000
_cell.angle_alpha   90.00
_cell.angle_beta   90.00
_cell.angle_gamma   90.00
#
_symmetry.space_group_name_H-M   'P 1'
#
loop_
_entity.id
_entity.type
_entity.pdbx_description
1 polymer ?
#
loop_
_entity_poly.entity_id
_entity_poly.type
_entity_poly.pdbx_seq_one_letter_code
_entity_poly.pdbx_strand_id
1 'polypeptide(L)'
;MHDCGKEECWAYTKRCIQVNVNTHFIAPMRVKDPCLTNVLLKINAKFGGPNSQLQIESILVIPIIPRVATVILGMGVPYGSPGQFDVHPIAVVSSSL
;
A
#
# COMPACT_ATOMS: atom_id res chain seq x y z
N MET A 1 18.69 -2.10 16.63
CA MET A 1 17.97 -2.19 15.33
C MET A 1 18.09 -0.83 14.68
N HIS A 2 19.10 -0.67 13.82
CA HIS A 2 19.55 0.61 13.29
C HIS A 2 18.59 1.11 12.21
N ASP A 3 18.26 2.40 12.26
CA ASP A 3 17.39 3.07 11.31
C ASP A 3 18.04 3.05 9.93
N CYS A 4 17.58 2.14 9.06
CA CYS A 4 18.12 1.99 7.71
C CYS A 4 17.55 3.12 6.85
N GLY A 5 18.32 4.20 6.65
CA GLY A 5 18.23 5.13 5.52
C GLY A 5 16.84 5.65 5.14
N LYS A 6 15.94 5.89 6.11
CA LYS A 6 14.56 6.33 5.82
C LYS A 6 14.51 7.60 4.96
N GLU A 7 15.37 8.57 5.27
CA GLU A 7 15.46 9.83 4.52
C GLU A 7 15.92 9.63 3.06
N GLU A 8 16.85 8.71 2.83
CA GLU A 8 17.33 8.38 1.49
C GLU A 8 16.24 7.66 0.68
N CYS A 9 15.54 6.70 1.29
CA CYS A 9 14.42 5.99 0.66
C CYS A 9 13.28 6.96 0.34
N TRP A 10 13.00 7.91 1.24
CA TRP A 10 12.03 8.97 1.01
C TRP A 10 12.42 9.88 -0.16
N ALA A 11 13.67 10.35 -0.19
CA ALA A 11 14.19 11.18 -1.27
C ALA A 11 14.10 10.48 -2.63
N TYR A 12 14.47 9.20 -2.70
CA TYR A 12 14.37 8.41 -3.92
C TYR A 12 12.90 8.23 -4.36
N THR A 13 12.00 7.94 -3.42
CA THR A 13 10.57 7.80 -3.71
C THR A 13 10.00 9.08 -4.32
N LYS A 14 10.32 10.25 -3.75
CA LYS A 14 9.92 11.56 -4.30
C LYS A 14 10.37 11.74 -5.74
N ARG A 15 11.62 11.39 -6.06
CA ARG A 15 12.17 11.48 -7.42
C ARG A 15 11.45 10.56 -8.40
N CYS A 16 11.14 9.32 -7.99
CA CYS A 16 10.44 8.37 -8.86
C CYS A 16 8.96 8.74 -9.09
N ILE A 17 8.29 9.34 -8.10
CA ILE A 17 6.93 9.87 -8.27
C ILE A 17 6.90 10.94 -9.37
N GLN A 18 7.91 11.82 -9.42
CA GLN A 18 7.99 12.87 -10.44
C GLN A 18 8.08 12.33 -11.88
N VAL A 19 8.60 11.11 -12.07
CA VAL A 19 8.72 10.44 -13.37
C VAL A 19 7.73 9.28 -13.54
N ASN A 20 6.75 9.15 -12.64
CA ASN A 20 5.74 8.10 -12.65
C ASN A 20 6.33 6.67 -12.70
N VAL A 21 7.41 6.43 -11.96
CA VAL A 21 8.06 5.11 -11.88
C VAL A 21 7.68 4.40 -10.58
N ASN A 22 7.15 3.18 -10.71
CA ASN A 22 6.87 2.31 -9.57
C ASN A 22 8.17 1.80 -8.92
N THR A 23 8.28 1.97 -7.60
CA THR A 23 9.46 1.53 -6.82
C THR A 23 9.08 0.62 -5.64
N HIS A 24 10.00 -0.25 -5.24
CA HIS A 24 9.93 -1.04 -4.02
C HIS A 24 11.33 -1.23 -3.43
N PHE A 25 11.47 -1.09 -2.11
CA PHE A 25 12.76 -1.24 -1.41
C PHE A 25 12.80 -2.54 -0.62
N ILE A 26 13.94 -3.23 -0.68
CA ILE A 26 14.23 -4.43 0.10
C ILE A 26 15.48 -4.15 0.92
N ALA A 27 15.40 -4.36 2.24
CA ALA A 27 16.59 -4.26 3.07
C ALA A 27 17.57 -5.39 2.69
N PRO A 28 18.85 -5.10 2.41
CA PRO A 28 19.82 -6.09 1.92
C PRO A 28 19.95 -7.32 2.83
N MET A 29 19.78 -7.14 4.14
CA MET A 29 19.85 -8.21 5.14
C MET A 29 18.59 -9.10 5.20
N ARG A 30 17.53 -8.78 4.46
CA ARG A 30 16.23 -9.47 4.53
C ARG A 30 15.89 -10.25 3.26
N VAL A 31 16.83 -10.45 2.35
CA VAL A 31 16.62 -11.20 1.10
C VAL A 31 16.56 -12.70 1.39
N LYS A 32 15.35 -13.21 1.60
CA LYS A 32 15.01 -14.64 1.75
C LYS A 32 13.74 -14.94 0.96
N ASP A 33 13.50 -16.20 0.62
CA ASP A 33 12.33 -16.60 -0.21
C ASP A 33 10.99 -16.04 0.30
N PRO A 34 10.66 -16.09 1.60
CA PRO A 34 9.40 -15.52 2.09
C PRO A 34 9.32 -13.99 1.94
N CYS A 35 10.47 -13.31 2.00
CA CYS A 35 10.54 -11.87 1.74
C CYS A 35 10.30 -11.59 0.26
N LEU A 36 10.90 -12.37 -0.64
CA LEU A 36 10.73 -12.22 -2.08
C LEU A 36 9.28 -12.48 -2.51
N THR A 37 8.61 -13.50 -1.93
CA THR A 37 7.18 -13.72 -2.16
C THR A 37 6.36 -12.48 -1.79
N ASN A 38 6.57 -11.91 -0.61
CA ASN A 38 5.86 -10.69 -0.17
C ASN A 38 6.18 -9.47 -1.05
N VAL A 39 7.40 -9.37 -1.56
CA VAL A 39 7.79 -8.33 -2.53
C VAL A 39 7.02 -8.50 -3.83
N LEU A 40 6.95 -9.72 -4.36
CA LEU A 40 6.19 -10.01 -5.58
C LEU A 40 4.71 -9.67 -5.43
N LEU A 41 4.10 -9.97 -4.27
CA LEU A 41 2.72 -9.58 -3.99
C LEU A 41 2.53 -8.05 -3.98
N LYS A 42 3.49 -7.29 -3.44
CA LYS A 42 3.45 -5.82 -3.46
C LYS A 42 3.63 -5.25 -4.86
N ILE A 43 4.49 -5.87 -5.67
CA ILE A 43 4.71 -5.48 -7.06
C ILE A 43 3.43 -5.73 -7.87
N ASN A 44 2.83 -6.92 -7.77
CA ASN A 44 1.59 -7.26 -8.47
C ASN A 44 0.48 -6.22 -8.20
N ALA A 45 0.28 -5.85 -6.93
CA ALA A 45 -0.70 -4.82 -6.55
C ALA A 45 -0.38 -3.42 -7.13
N LYS A 46 0.89 -3.02 -7.23
CA LYS A 46 1.31 -1.74 -7.84
C LYS A 46 1.04 -1.66 -9.34
N PHE A 47 0.99 -2.81 -10.01
CA PHE A 47 0.61 -2.92 -11.42
C PHE A 47 -0.89 -3.17 -11.62
N GLY A 48 -1.69 -3.10 -10.55
CA GLY A 48 -3.14 -3.30 -10.60
C GLY A 48 -3.58 -4.77 -10.62
N GLY A 49 -2.67 -5.71 -10.42
CA GLY A 49 -2.99 -7.14 -10.36
C GLY A 49 -3.59 -7.56 -9.01
N PRO A 50 -4.65 -8.39 -8.99
CA PRO A 50 -5.16 -8.98 -7.75
C PRO A 50 -4.21 -10.07 -7.24
N ASN A 51 -3.94 -10.07 -5.94
CA ASN A 51 -3.13 -11.13 -5.30
C ASN A 51 -3.98 -12.34 -4.90
N SER A 52 -5.19 -12.08 -4.42
CA SER A 52 -6.17 -13.07 -4.00
C SER A 52 -7.53 -12.40 -3.94
N GLN A 53 -8.60 -13.16 -4.19
CA GLN A 53 -9.98 -12.72 -4.03
C GLN A 53 -10.69 -13.65 -3.06
N LEU A 54 -11.72 -13.14 -2.37
CA LEU A 54 -12.53 -14.00 -1.52
C LEU A 54 -13.31 -14.96 -2.41
N GLN A 55 -13.27 -16.26 -2.09
CA GLN A 55 -14.01 -17.28 -2.84
C GLN A 55 -15.53 -16.99 -2.89
N ILE A 56 -16.05 -16.23 -1.93
CA ILE A 56 -17.47 -15.85 -1.85
C ILE A 56 -17.78 -14.68 -2.81
N GLU A 57 -16.80 -13.85 -3.15
CA GLU A 57 -16.95 -12.78 -4.16
C GLU A 57 -17.05 -13.36 -5.57
N SER A 58 -16.30 -14.45 -5.88
CA SER A 58 -16.42 -15.13 -7.17
C SER A 58 -17.75 -15.86 -7.36
N ILE A 59 -18.43 -16.21 -6.25
CA ILE A 59 -19.71 -16.92 -6.23
C ILE A 59 -20.89 -15.94 -5.96
N LEU A 60 -20.64 -14.64 -5.79
CA LEU A 60 -21.64 -13.59 -5.53
C LEU A 60 -22.54 -13.86 -4.30
N VAL A 61 -22.03 -14.55 -3.27
CA VAL A 61 -22.84 -15.07 -2.15
C VAL A 61 -23.04 -14.04 -1.03
N ILE A 62 -22.24 -12.96 -0.98
CA ILE A 62 -22.53 -11.82 -0.09
C ILE A 62 -23.75 -11.11 -0.67
N PRO A 63 -24.92 -11.01 -0.01
CA PRO A 63 -26.12 -10.51 -0.69
C PRO A 63 -26.12 -8.98 -0.93
N ILE A 64 -25.15 -8.23 -0.39
CA ILE A 64 -25.11 -6.76 -0.44
C ILE A 64 -24.04 -6.24 -1.41
N ILE A 65 -22.80 -6.73 -1.32
CA ILE A 65 -21.63 -6.21 -2.07
C ILE A 65 -21.68 -6.56 -3.59
N PRO A 66 -22.00 -7.79 -4.00
CA PRO A 66 -22.06 -8.17 -5.42
C PRO A 66 -23.39 -7.97 -6.15
N ARG A 67 -24.54 -7.84 -5.46
CA ARG A 67 -25.86 -7.73 -6.14
C ARG A 67 -26.14 -6.35 -6.73
N VAL A 68 -25.54 -5.32 -6.15
CA VAL A 68 -25.57 -3.92 -6.61
C VAL A 68 -24.14 -3.44 -6.56
N ALA A 69 -23.70 -2.68 -7.58
CA ALA A 69 -22.35 -2.12 -7.63
C ALA A 69 -22.05 -1.34 -6.34
N THR A 70 -21.33 -1.97 -5.41
CA THR A 70 -21.04 -1.44 -4.08
C THR A 70 -19.59 -1.00 -4.05
N VAL A 71 -19.37 0.28 -3.73
CA VAL A 71 -18.03 0.84 -3.53
C VAL A 71 -17.70 0.84 -2.04
N ILE A 72 -16.61 0.19 -1.65
CA ILE A 72 -16.08 0.18 -0.30
C ILE A 72 -15.06 1.32 -0.17
N LEU A 73 -15.27 2.22 0.79
CA LEU A 73 -14.37 3.34 1.08
C LEU A 73 -13.66 3.14 2.42
N GLY A 74 -12.34 3.32 2.43
CA GLY A 74 -11.51 3.37 3.63
C GLY A 74 -10.87 4.74 3.79
N MET A 75 -10.87 5.29 5.01
CA MET A 75 -10.25 6.57 5.34
C MET A 75 -9.27 6.40 6.51
N GLY A 76 -8.10 7.01 6.40
CA GLY A 76 -7.13 7.13 7.49
C GLY A 76 -6.62 8.56 7.61
N VAL A 77 -6.42 9.02 8.85
CA VAL A 77 -5.86 10.35 9.14
C VAL A 77 -4.57 10.17 9.94
N PRO A 78 -3.40 10.08 9.28
CA PRO A 78 -2.11 10.11 9.95
C PRO A 78 -1.88 11.45 10.67
N TYR A 79 -1.44 11.34 11.91
CA TYR A 79 -0.84 12.43 12.67
C TYR A 79 0.68 12.40 12.51
N GLY A 80 1.33 13.55 12.69
CA GLY A 80 2.78 13.66 12.69
C GLY A 80 3.44 12.81 13.78
N SER A 81 4.77 12.72 13.75
CA SER A 81 5.51 12.03 14.81
C SER A 81 5.33 12.76 16.16
N PRO A 82 5.37 12.04 17.31
CA PRO A 82 5.22 12.66 18.62
C PRO A 82 6.15 13.86 18.79
N GLY A 83 5.61 15.04 19.09
CA GLY A 83 6.36 16.30 19.22
C GLY A 83 6.27 17.25 18.02
N GLN A 84 5.67 16.83 16.90
CA GLN A 84 5.34 17.70 15.76
C GLN A 84 3.90 18.21 15.87
N PHE A 85 3.66 19.22 16.70
CA PHE A 85 2.32 19.80 16.90
C PHE A 85 1.88 20.75 15.77
N ASP A 86 2.81 21.26 14.97
CA ASP A 86 2.52 22.20 13.87
C ASP A 86 2.21 21.54 12.52
N VAL A 87 2.20 20.20 12.46
CA VAL A 87 1.88 19.45 11.24
C VAL A 87 0.39 19.22 11.15
N HIS A 88 -0.25 19.83 10.16
CA HIS A 88 -1.66 19.60 9.88
C HIS A 88 -1.89 18.14 9.44
N PRO A 89 -2.92 17.47 9.97
CA PRO A 89 -3.19 16.07 9.63
C PRO A 89 -3.60 15.95 8.16
N ILE A 90 -3.18 14.86 7.52
CA ILE A 90 -3.50 14.57 6.13
C ILE A 90 -4.59 13.50 6.11
N ALA A 91 -5.73 13.77 5.46
CA ALA A 91 -6.73 12.74 5.23
C ALA A 91 -6.38 11.93 3.98
N VAL A 92 -6.35 10.60 4.10
CA VAL A 92 -6.10 9.66 3.01
C VAL A 92 -7.34 8.81 2.82
N VAL A 93 -7.84 8.73 1.58
CA VAL A 93 -9.04 7.95 1.22
C VAL A 93 -8.67 6.95 0.13
N SER A 94 -9.17 5.72 0.26
CA SER A 94 -9.03 4.64 -0.73
C SER A 94 -10.40 4.03 -1.03
N SER A 95 -10.63 3.62 -2.28
CA SER A 95 -11.87 2.98 -2.72
C SER A 95 -11.61 1.61 -3.36
N SER A 96 -12.58 0.70 -3.28
CA SER A 96 -12.64 -0.44 -4.19
C SER A 96 -13.11 0.01 -5.58
N LEU A 97 -12.47 -0.49 -6.63
CA LEU A 97 -12.79 -0.25 -8.05
C LEU A 97 -13.16 -1.56 -8.73
#